data_AF-A0A1F4EXK1-F1
#
_entry.id   AF-A0A1F4EXK1-F1
#
_cell.length_a   1.000
_cell.length_b   1.000
_cell.length_c   1.000
_cell.angle_alpha   90.00
_cell.angle_beta   90.00
_cell.angle_gamma   90.00
#
_symmetry.space_group_name_H-M   'P 1'
#
loop_
_entity.id
_entity.type
_entity.pdbx_description
1 polymer ?
#
loop_
_entity_poly.entity_id
_entity_poly.type
_entity_poly.pdbx_seq_one_letter_code
_entity_poly.pdbx_strand_id
1 'polypeptide(L)'
;MTRTIMVDATEQVVCPKCSHAFALSEGISRQTIERYAGEFEQALAARRKQLEAELAAEAKRRAEREAAQQLDALKGELAAAQAAAKASKDQLQKAREEASAAAKEQYETDLRAAREALAAKDSTLAGLRNAELAVRRELLELRERAQSQELEFQRKLDEERKRIEASARSAIGEEFSQKEARLRAQIESAQREAADLKRKLEQGSQQTQGEALELGLEAMLHGAFPMDEIQPVPKGVNGADLLQRVRSPSGQLCGTIVWEAKQTKNWQAAWVQKLKDDQQTVGAEIAVLVTSAMPKDQSGRSGEPFVRESDVWVTRFDAARPLAEALRVTLLEMHKLRQANLGRSEKMELLYNYICSPQFAQRVKSVVEGFEAMRRDLEAEKASMTRIWKKREMQLTRMTTGMLGVVGDLQGIGREGMAQLDSIAALPDVGQEEATEFESDAGK
;
A
#
# COMPACT_ATOMS: atom_id res chain seq x y z
N MET A 1 -27.80 -99.79 -17.92
CA MET A 1 -28.40 -100.34 -16.69
C MET A 1 -27.62 -101.59 -16.29
N THR A 2 -26.56 -101.42 -15.52
CA THR A 2 -25.83 -102.54 -14.89
C THR A 2 -26.62 -102.97 -13.67
N ARG A 3 -27.18 -104.19 -13.69
CA ARG A 3 -27.80 -104.79 -12.50
C ARG A 3 -26.69 -105.17 -11.53
N THR A 4 -26.46 -104.34 -10.53
CA THR A 4 -25.53 -104.65 -9.44
C THR A 4 -26.19 -105.73 -8.56
N ILE A 5 -25.69 -106.96 -8.66
CA ILE A 5 -26.09 -108.04 -7.76
C ILE A 5 -25.30 -107.84 -6.47
N MET A 6 -25.96 -107.38 -5.40
CA MET A 6 -25.37 -107.38 -4.07
C MET A 6 -25.66 -108.73 -3.43
N VAL A 7 -24.61 -109.51 -3.19
CA VAL A 7 -24.69 -110.84 -2.56
C VAL A 7 -24.13 -110.71 -1.14
N ASP A 8 -24.78 -111.32 -0.17
CA ASP A 8 -24.35 -111.26 1.23
C ASP A 8 -23.14 -112.18 1.46
N ALA A 9 -22.14 -111.71 2.21
CA ALA A 9 -20.89 -112.45 2.42
C ALA A 9 -21.13 -113.77 3.19
N THR A 10 -22.20 -113.84 3.98
CA THR A 10 -22.60 -115.02 4.76
C THR A 10 -23.55 -115.96 4.02
N GLU A 11 -23.89 -115.67 2.76
CA GLU A 11 -24.79 -116.52 1.98
C GLU A 11 -24.14 -117.88 1.71
N GLN A 12 -24.80 -118.97 2.09
CA GLN A 12 -24.25 -120.31 1.98
C GLN A 12 -24.38 -120.83 0.55
N VAL A 13 -23.25 -121.26 -0.02
CA VAL A 13 -23.17 -121.82 -1.36
C VAL A 13 -22.74 -123.27 -1.28
N VAL A 14 -23.32 -124.11 -2.14
CA VAL A 14 -23.05 -125.53 -2.15
C VAL A 14 -22.09 -125.88 -3.29
N CYS A 15 -21.01 -126.60 -2.98
CA CYS A 15 -20.07 -127.07 -4.00
C CYS A 15 -20.76 -128.07 -4.94
N PRO A 16 -20.85 -127.82 -6.25
CA PRO A 16 -21.55 -128.71 -7.19
C PRO A 16 -20.83 -130.06 -7.39
N LYS A 17 -19.60 -130.22 -6.88
CA LYS A 17 -18.77 -131.42 -7.06
C LYS A 17 -18.74 -132.35 -5.85
N CYS A 18 -18.91 -131.82 -4.64
CA CYS A 18 -18.85 -132.60 -3.39
C CYS A 18 -19.99 -132.31 -2.40
N SER A 19 -20.96 -131.46 -2.76
CA SER A 19 -22.13 -131.09 -1.93
C SER A 19 -21.80 -130.45 -0.58
N HIS A 20 -20.55 -130.05 -0.34
CA HIS A 20 -20.15 -129.32 0.85
C HIS A 20 -20.70 -127.88 0.79
N ALA A 21 -21.40 -127.45 1.84
CA ALA A 21 -21.89 -126.09 2.00
C ALA A 21 -20.81 -125.24 2.70
N PHE A 22 -20.44 -124.11 2.10
CA PHE A 22 -19.47 -123.17 2.63
C PHE A 22 -20.00 -121.74 2.46
N ALA A 23 -19.51 -120.79 3.26
CA ALA A 23 -19.93 -119.39 3.12
C ALA A 23 -19.37 -118.81 1.82
N LEU A 24 -20.11 -117.97 1.09
CA LEU A 24 -19.63 -117.35 -0.16
C LEU A 24 -18.25 -116.68 0.01
N SER A 25 -17.98 -116.09 1.19
CA SER A 25 -16.68 -115.54 1.57
C SER A 25 -15.53 -116.54 1.59
N GLU A 26 -15.79 -117.83 1.83
CA GLU A 26 -14.81 -118.92 1.85
C GLU A 26 -14.54 -119.49 0.45
N GLY A 27 -15.50 -119.41 -0.47
CA GLY A 27 -15.35 -119.87 -1.85
C GLY A 27 -14.75 -118.83 -2.81
N ILE A 28 -14.88 -117.54 -2.49
CA ILE A 28 -14.21 -116.47 -3.22
C ILE A 28 -12.80 -116.35 -2.66
N SER A 29 -11.79 -116.74 -3.45
CA SER A 29 -10.40 -116.60 -3.03
C SER A 29 -10.07 -115.16 -2.64
N ARG A 30 -9.24 -114.97 -1.59
CA ARG A 30 -8.71 -113.66 -1.17
C ARG A 30 -8.13 -112.87 -2.35
N GLN A 31 -7.51 -113.56 -3.32
CA GLN A 31 -7.00 -112.98 -4.58
C GLN A 31 -8.09 -112.32 -5.44
N THR A 32 -9.31 -112.83 -5.43
CA THR A 32 -10.43 -112.27 -6.22
C THR A 32 -10.97 -110.99 -5.58
N ILE A 33 -11.07 -110.93 -4.26
CA ILE A 33 -11.48 -109.73 -3.51
C ILE A 33 -10.43 -108.62 -3.68
N GLU A 34 -9.14 -108.94 -3.51
CA GLU A 34 -8.05 -107.99 -3.69
C GLU A 34 -7.98 -107.45 -5.14
N ARG A 35 -8.23 -108.31 -6.15
CA ARG A 35 -8.31 -107.87 -7.55
C ARG A 35 -9.46 -106.89 -7.79
N TYR A 36 -10.68 -107.21 -7.33
CA TYR A 36 -11.82 -106.32 -7.51
C TYR A 36 -11.66 -105.02 -6.71
N ALA A 37 -11.14 -105.06 -5.48
CA ALA A 37 -10.85 -103.86 -4.70
C ALA A 37 -9.84 -102.95 -5.43
N GLY A 38 -8.77 -103.52 -5.99
CA GLY A 38 -7.80 -102.78 -6.80
C GLY A 38 -8.41 -102.17 -8.08
N GLU A 39 -9.26 -102.92 -8.79
CA GLU A 39 -10.00 -102.41 -9.97
C GLU A 39 -10.94 -101.25 -9.59
N PHE A 40 -11.63 -101.34 -8.45
CA PHE A 40 -12.49 -100.26 -7.94
C PHE A 40 -11.70 -99.02 -7.51
N GLU A 41 -10.57 -99.18 -6.82
CA GLU A 41 -9.70 -98.07 -6.43
C GLU A 41 -9.12 -97.35 -7.65
N GLN A 42 -8.68 -98.10 -8.67
CA GLN A 42 -8.21 -97.54 -9.93
C GLN A 42 -9.33 -96.80 -10.68
N ALA A 43 -10.54 -97.37 -10.72
CA ALA A 43 -11.70 -96.72 -11.33
C ALA A 43 -12.09 -95.42 -10.60
N LEU A 44 -12.06 -95.41 -9.27
CA LEU A 44 -12.33 -94.21 -8.45
C LEU A 44 -11.24 -93.15 -8.62
N ALA A 45 -9.96 -93.54 -8.65
CA ALA A 45 -8.85 -92.62 -8.89
C ALA A 45 -8.92 -92.01 -10.29
N ALA A 46 -9.23 -92.82 -11.32
CA ALA A 46 -9.43 -92.35 -12.68
C ALA A 46 -10.61 -91.38 -12.77
N ARG A 47 -11.73 -91.68 -12.10
CA ARG A 47 -12.92 -90.82 -12.08
C ARG A 47 -12.68 -89.51 -11.35
N ARG A 48 -11.95 -89.52 -10.22
CA ARG A 48 -11.52 -88.31 -9.51
C ARG A 48 -10.65 -87.42 -10.39
N LYS A 49 -9.64 -87.98 -11.04
CA LYS A 49 -8.75 -87.24 -11.95
C LYS A 49 -9.50 -86.64 -13.14
N GLN A 50 -10.49 -87.35 -13.69
CA GLN A 50 -11.37 -86.81 -14.72
C GLN A 50 -12.19 -85.63 -14.22
N LEU A 51 -12.85 -85.76 -13.06
CA LEU A 51 -13.64 -84.68 -12.47
C LEU A 51 -12.79 -83.45 -12.11
N GLU A 52 -11.59 -83.65 -11.57
CA GLU A 52 -10.65 -82.55 -11.29
C GLU A 52 -10.24 -81.83 -12.58
N ALA A 53 -9.96 -82.56 -13.66
CA ALA A 53 -9.63 -81.97 -14.96
C ALA A 53 -10.81 -81.21 -15.58
N GLU A 54 -12.04 -81.73 -15.46
CA GLU A 54 -13.27 -81.07 -15.91
C GLU A 54 -13.52 -79.77 -15.14
N LEU A 55 -13.46 -79.81 -13.81
CA LEU A 55 -13.64 -78.63 -12.95
C LEU A 55 -12.56 -77.57 -13.20
N ALA A 56 -11.31 -77.98 -13.38
CA ALA A 56 -10.22 -77.06 -13.71
C ALA A 56 -10.42 -76.40 -15.09
N ALA A 57 -10.90 -77.16 -16.09
CA ALA A 57 -11.18 -76.63 -17.41
C ALA A 57 -12.37 -75.66 -17.40
N GLU A 58 -13.43 -75.94 -16.64
CA GLU A 58 -14.56 -75.05 -16.45
C GLU A 58 -14.18 -73.75 -15.71
N ALA A 59 -13.41 -73.87 -14.61
CA ALA A 59 -12.90 -72.72 -13.87
C ALA A 59 -12.03 -71.82 -14.75
N LYS A 60 -11.14 -72.40 -15.56
CA LYS A 60 -10.31 -71.65 -16.51
C LYS A 60 -11.15 -70.93 -17.55
N ARG A 61 -12.12 -71.61 -18.17
CA ARG A 61 -13.03 -70.98 -19.15
C ARG A 61 -13.85 -69.85 -18.56
N ARG A 62 -14.29 -69.99 -17.30
CA ARG A 62 -15.04 -68.94 -16.60
C ARG A 62 -14.15 -67.72 -16.34
N ALA A 63 -12.94 -67.93 -15.83
CA ALA A 63 -11.98 -66.85 -15.60
C ALA A 63 -11.61 -66.11 -16.90
N GLU A 64 -11.40 -66.84 -18.01
CA GLU A 64 -11.11 -66.25 -19.33
C GLU A 64 -12.29 -65.41 -19.84
N ARG A 65 -13.54 -65.87 -19.65
CA ARG A 65 -14.74 -65.09 -20.01
C ARG A 65 -14.91 -63.84 -19.17
N GLU A 66 -14.73 -63.94 -17.85
CA GLU A 66 -14.83 -62.79 -16.93
C GLU A 66 -13.73 -61.76 -17.26
N ALA A 67 -12.50 -62.20 -17.52
CA ALA A 67 -11.41 -61.31 -17.95
C ALA A 67 -11.69 -60.65 -19.31
N ALA A 68 -12.24 -61.39 -20.28
CA ALA A 68 -12.61 -60.82 -21.58
C ALA A 68 -13.70 -59.74 -21.44
N GLN A 69 -14.72 -59.99 -20.61
CA GLN A 69 -15.78 -59.00 -20.35
C GLN A 69 -15.25 -57.75 -19.66
N GLN A 70 -14.34 -57.90 -18.69
CA GLN A 70 -13.70 -56.75 -18.02
C GLN A 70 -12.84 -55.93 -19.00
N LEU A 71 -12.09 -56.61 -19.88
CA LEU A 71 -11.28 -55.92 -20.89
C LEU A 71 -12.14 -55.14 -21.90
N ASP A 72 -13.27 -55.70 -22.32
CA ASP A 72 -14.17 -55.00 -23.24
C ASP A 72 -14.88 -53.82 -22.56
N ALA A 73 -15.25 -53.95 -21.28
CA ALA A 73 -15.78 -52.84 -20.49
C ALA A 73 -14.76 -51.70 -20.35
N LEU A 74 -13.51 -52.02 -19.98
CA LEU A 74 -12.44 -51.03 -19.85
C LEU A 74 -12.09 -50.35 -21.18
N LYS A 75 -12.12 -51.09 -22.30
CA LYS A 75 -11.93 -50.49 -23.63
C LYS A 75 -13.06 -49.52 -23.97
N GLY A 76 -14.30 -49.85 -23.62
CA GLY A 76 -15.45 -48.97 -23.78
C GLY A 76 -15.31 -47.67 -22.98
N GLU A 77 -14.92 -47.77 -21.71
CA GLU A 77 -14.68 -46.62 -20.83
C GLU A 77 -13.53 -45.74 -21.35
N LEU A 78 -12.42 -46.35 -21.80
CA LEU A 78 -11.28 -45.62 -22.35
C LEU A 78 -11.67 -44.85 -23.63
N ALA A 79 -12.44 -45.46 -24.53
CA ALA A 79 -12.90 -44.81 -25.75
C ALA A 79 -13.85 -43.64 -25.43
N ALA A 80 -14.75 -43.80 -24.46
CA ALA A 80 -15.65 -42.73 -24.01
C ALA A 80 -14.87 -41.57 -23.36
N ALA A 81 -13.88 -41.89 -22.51
CA ALA A 81 -13.02 -40.89 -21.88
C ALA A 81 -12.19 -40.11 -22.91
N GLN A 82 -11.63 -40.78 -23.92
CA GLN A 82 -10.89 -40.14 -25.01
C GLN A 82 -11.78 -39.24 -25.87
N ALA A 83 -13.01 -39.67 -26.19
CA ALA A 83 -13.97 -38.85 -26.92
C ALA A 83 -14.37 -37.60 -26.14
N ALA A 84 -14.63 -37.73 -24.82
CA ALA A 84 -14.94 -36.60 -23.95
C ALA A 84 -13.76 -35.62 -23.82
N ALA A 85 -12.53 -36.14 -23.68
CA ALA A 85 -11.32 -35.32 -23.62
C ALA A 85 -11.10 -34.51 -24.92
N LYS A 86 -11.32 -35.14 -26.08
CA LYS A 86 -11.24 -34.46 -27.39
C LYS A 86 -12.30 -33.38 -27.52
N ALA A 87 -13.55 -33.67 -27.18
CA ALA A 87 -14.64 -32.71 -27.22
C ALA A 87 -14.38 -31.50 -26.30
N SER A 88 -13.87 -31.73 -25.09
CA SER A 88 -13.49 -30.66 -24.16
C SER A 88 -12.35 -29.79 -24.70
N LYS A 89 -11.33 -30.42 -25.32
CA LYS A 89 -10.22 -29.69 -25.95
C LYS A 89 -10.70 -28.80 -27.10
N ASP A 90 -11.57 -29.32 -27.97
CA ASP A 90 -12.11 -28.58 -29.10
C ASP A 90 -13.00 -27.41 -28.63
N GLN A 91 -13.79 -27.60 -27.57
CA GLN A 91 -14.58 -26.53 -26.93
C GLN A 91 -13.68 -25.44 -26.32
N LEU A 92 -12.63 -25.82 -25.61
CA LEU A 92 -11.67 -24.87 -25.04
C LEU A 92 -10.95 -24.07 -26.12
N GLN A 93 -10.60 -24.69 -27.25
CA GLN A 93 -9.97 -24.01 -28.36
C GLN A 93 -10.91 -22.98 -29.01
N LYS A 94 -12.17 -23.36 -29.29
CA LYS A 94 -13.18 -22.44 -29.82
C LYS A 94 -13.45 -21.26 -28.88
N ALA A 95 -13.63 -21.54 -27.59
CA ALA A 95 -13.84 -20.49 -26.59
C ALA A 95 -12.63 -19.53 -26.51
N ARG A 96 -11.40 -20.05 -26.66
CA ARG A 96 -10.18 -19.23 -26.69
C ARG A 96 -10.09 -18.36 -27.96
N GLU A 97 -10.48 -18.89 -29.10
CA GLU A 97 -10.51 -18.15 -30.37
C GLU A 97 -11.56 -17.04 -30.34
N GLU A 98 -12.77 -17.32 -29.85
CA GLU A 98 -13.84 -16.34 -29.66
C GLU A 98 -13.45 -15.25 -28.66
N ALA A 99 -12.88 -15.63 -27.50
CA ALA A 99 -12.39 -14.66 -26.51
C ALA A 99 -11.26 -13.78 -27.06
N SER A 100 -10.35 -14.36 -27.87
CA SER A 100 -9.27 -13.62 -28.52
C SER A 100 -9.80 -12.64 -29.58
N ALA A 101 -10.81 -13.05 -30.36
CA ALA A 101 -11.45 -12.19 -31.34
C ALA A 101 -12.20 -11.02 -30.68
N ALA A 102 -13.00 -11.31 -29.65
CA ALA A 102 -13.72 -10.28 -28.89
C ALA A 102 -12.75 -9.29 -28.21
N ALA A 103 -11.64 -9.77 -27.65
CA ALA A 103 -10.62 -8.92 -27.05
C ALA A 103 -9.95 -8.00 -28.06
N LYS A 104 -9.71 -8.46 -29.30
CA LYS A 104 -9.16 -7.63 -30.37
C LYS A 104 -10.14 -6.56 -30.82
N GLU A 105 -11.42 -6.90 -30.98
CA GLU A 105 -12.46 -5.94 -31.37
C GLU A 105 -12.67 -4.86 -30.29
N GLN A 106 -12.70 -5.25 -29.01
CA GLN A 106 -12.72 -4.31 -27.88
C GLN A 106 -11.48 -3.41 -27.89
N TYR A 107 -10.30 -3.98 -28.10
CA TYR A 107 -9.07 -3.18 -28.16
C TYR A 107 -9.07 -2.19 -29.33
N GLU A 108 -9.56 -2.58 -30.51
CA GLU A 108 -9.65 -1.69 -31.67
C GLU A 108 -10.67 -0.55 -31.47
N THR A 109 -11.81 -0.86 -30.85
CA THR A 109 -12.83 0.14 -30.51
C THR A 109 -12.33 1.12 -29.45
N ASP A 110 -11.68 0.63 -28.39
CA ASP A 110 -11.07 1.46 -27.35
C ASP A 110 -9.94 2.34 -27.90
N LEU A 111 -9.08 1.78 -28.77
CA LEU A 111 -8.01 2.52 -29.43
C LEU A 111 -8.55 3.64 -30.32
N ARG A 112 -9.65 3.37 -31.04
CA ARG A 112 -10.33 4.38 -31.86
C ARG A 112 -10.93 5.49 -31.00
N ALA A 113 -11.66 5.13 -29.94
CA ALA A 113 -12.24 6.10 -29.01
C ALA A 113 -11.16 6.96 -28.33
N ALA A 114 -10.04 6.36 -27.92
CA ALA A 114 -8.91 7.07 -27.33
C ALA A 114 -8.26 8.05 -28.31
N ARG A 115 -8.11 7.68 -29.58
CA ARG A 115 -7.58 8.55 -30.64
C ARG A 115 -8.51 9.74 -30.93
N GLU A 116 -9.82 9.49 -31.02
CA GLU A 116 -10.82 10.53 -31.22
C GLU A 116 -10.86 11.51 -30.03
N ALA A 117 -10.78 11.00 -28.80
CA ALA A 117 -10.70 11.82 -27.59
C ALA A 117 -9.42 12.67 -27.54
N LEU A 118 -8.27 12.12 -27.96
CA LEU A 118 -7.01 12.85 -28.05
C LEU A 118 -7.10 13.98 -29.08
N ALA A 119 -7.62 13.69 -30.27
CA ALA A 119 -7.80 14.69 -31.33
C ALA A 119 -8.74 15.83 -30.90
N ALA A 120 -9.84 15.50 -30.20
CA ALA A 120 -10.75 16.52 -29.65
C ALA A 120 -10.08 17.39 -28.58
N LYS A 121 -9.25 16.80 -27.70
CA LYS A 121 -8.47 17.54 -26.71
C LYS A 121 -7.43 18.45 -27.36
N ASP A 122 -6.71 17.96 -28.37
CA ASP A 122 -5.72 18.76 -29.08
C ASP A 122 -6.36 19.95 -29.82
N SER A 123 -7.53 19.75 -30.43
CA SER A 123 -8.32 20.82 -31.03
C SER A 123 -8.76 21.86 -30.00
N THR A 124 -9.23 21.40 -28.84
CA THR A 124 -9.63 22.29 -27.73
C THR A 124 -8.44 23.09 -27.20
N LEU A 125 -7.28 22.44 -27.01
CA LEU A 125 -6.05 23.09 -26.56
C LEU A 125 -5.55 24.12 -27.57
N ALA A 126 -5.63 23.82 -28.88
CA ALA A 126 -5.30 24.79 -29.93
C ALA A 126 -6.24 26.01 -29.89
N GLY A 127 -7.55 25.78 -29.68
CA GLY A 127 -8.54 26.85 -29.50
C GLY A 127 -8.23 27.74 -28.29
N LEU A 128 -7.93 27.13 -27.14
CA LEU A 128 -7.57 27.86 -25.92
C LEU A 128 -6.27 28.67 -26.08
N ARG A 129 -5.25 28.10 -26.73
CA ARG A 129 -3.98 28.80 -27.02
C ARG A 129 -4.21 30.02 -27.93
N ASN A 130 -5.05 29.88 -28.95
CA ASN A 130 -5.39 30.99 -29.83
C ASN A 130 -6.19 32.08 -29.09
N ALA A 131 -7.12 31.70 -28.23
CA ALA A 131 -7.85 32.63 -27.37
C ALA A 131 -6.91 33.37 -26.41
N GLU A 132 -5.97 32.67 -25.77
CA GLU A 132 -4.95 33.28 -24.91
C GLU A 132 -4.09 34.30 -25.67
N LEU A 133 -3.64 33.95 -26.89
CA LEU A 133 -2.88 34.86 -27.74
C LEU A 133 -3.69 36.10 -28.15
N ALA A 134 -4.99 35.92 -28.47
CA ALA A 134 -5.87 37.03 -28.82
C ALA A 134 -6.03 38.01 -27.64
N VAL A 135 -6.30 37.49 -26.43
CA VAL A 135 -6.42 38.29 -25.21
C VAL A 135 -5.12 39.03 -24.89
N ARG A 136 -3.96 38.38 -25.07
CA ARG A 136 -2.66 39.05 -24.88
C ARG A 136 -2.42 40.19 -25.86
N ARG A 137 -2.81 40.03 -27.12
CA ARG A 137 -2.73 41.11 -28.13
C ARG A 137 -3.65 42.27 -27.77
N GLU A 138 -4.88 41.98 -27.40
CA GLU A 138 -5.85 43.01 -26.98
C GLU A 138 -5.35 43.77 -25.75
N LEU A 139 -4.74 43.07 -24.77
CA LEU A 139 -4.17 43.71 -23.59
C LEU A 139 -2.98 44.63 -23.93
N LEU A 140 -2.14 44.25 -24.89
CA LEU A 140 -1.06 45.12 -25.38
C LEU A 140 -1.62 46.35 -26.09
N GLU A 141 -2.60 46.19 -26.99
CA GLU A 141 -3.24 47.31 -27.68
C GLU A 141 -3.93 48.28 -26.71
N LEU A 142 -4.64 47.77 -25.71
CA LEU A 142 -5.26 48.59 -24.67
C LEU A 142 -4.21 49.36 -23.85
N ARG A 143 -3.07 48.73 -23.56
CA ARG A 143 -1.96 49.37 -22.84
C ARG A 143 -1.31 50.48 -23.66
N GLU A 144 -1.07 50.25 -24.94
CA GLU A 144 -0.55 51.27 -25.86
C GLU A 144 -1.52 52.45 -26.00
N ARG A 145 -2.83 52.18 -26.15
CA ARG A 145 -3.87 53.22 -26.18
C ARG A 145 -3.93 54.02 -24.89
N ALA A 146 -3.81 53.37 -23.73
CA ALA A 146 -3.80 54.06 -22.45
C ALA A 146 -2.57 54.98 -22.32
N GLN A 147 -1.39 54.50 -22.75
CA GLN A 147 -0.17 55.32 -22.76
C GLN A 147 -0.26 56.50 -23.74
N SER A 148 -0.82 56.30 -24.93
CA SER A 148 -1.00 57.39 -25.90
C SER A 148 -2.01 58.43 -25.39
N GLN A 149 -3.11 57.98 -24.78
CA GLN A 149 -4.11 58.88 -24.17
C GLN A 149 -3.52 59.68 -23.00
N GLU A 150 -2.73 59.05 -22.13
CA GLU A 150 -2.02 59.74 -21.05
C GLU A 150 -1.06 60.80 -21.60
N LEU A 151 -0.29 60.47 -22.65
CA LEU A 151 0.61 61.42 -23.30
C LEU A 151 -0.14 62.59 -23.95
N GLU A 152 -1.26 62.33 -24.63
CA GLU A 152 -2.12 63.38 -25.19
C GLU A 152 -2.72 64.26 -24.10
N PHE A 153 -3.14 63.67 -22.98
CA PHE A 153 -3.66 64.41 -21.84
C PHE A 153 -2.59 65.31 -21.22
N GLN A 154 -1.37 64.80 -21.04
CA GLN A 154 -0.23 65.59 -20.58
C GLN A 154 0.10 66.74 -21.54
N ARG A 155 0.11 66.49 -22.85
CA ARG A 155 0.30 67.56 -23.86
C ARG A 155 -0.78 68.63 -23.80
N LYS A 156 -2.05 68.24 -23.67
CA LYS A 156 -3.17 69.19 -23.51
C LYS A 156 -3.05 69.98 -22.21
N LEU A 157 -2.67 69.34 -21.11
CA LEU A 157 -2.40 70.03 -19.85
C LEU A 157 -1.25 71.03 -19.96
N ASP A 158 -0.17 70.68 -20.67
CA ASP A 158 0.96 71.59 -20.90
C ASP A 158 0.58 72.76 -21.82
N GLU A 159 -0.23 72.53 -22.86
CA GLU A 159 -0.77 73.59 -23.71
C GLU A 159 -1.70 74.52 -22.95
N GLU A 160 -2.62 73.97 -22.14
CA GLU A 160 -3.50 74.77 -21.28
C GLU A 160 -2.70 75.49 -20.18
N ARG A 161 -1.66 74.87 -19.60
CA ARG A 161 -0.73 75.56 -18.69
C ARG A 161 -0.03 76.73 -19.38
N LYS A 162 0.45 76.57 -20.61
CA LYS A 162 1.06 77.65 -21.39
C LYS A 162 0.05 78.75 -21.75
N ARG A 163 -1.20 78.40 -22.06
CA ARG A 163 -2.28 79.38 -22.28
C ARG A 163 -2.62 80.14 -21.00
N ILE A 164 -2.72 79.45 -19.87
CA ILE A 164 -2.92 80.06 -18.56
C ILE A 164 -1.73 80.95 -18.22
N GLU A 165 -0.49 80.53 -18.48
CA GLU A 165 0.71 81.34 -18.24
C GLU A 165 0.75 82.57 -19.16
N ALA A 166 0.42 82.44 -20.44
CA ALA A 166 0.37 83.56 -21.38
C ALA A 166 -0.75 84.56 -21.07
N SER A 167 -1.96 84.06 -20.73
CA SER A 167 -3.08 84.90 -20.31
C SER A 167 -2.82 85.53 -18.94
N ALA A 168 -2.22 84.81 -17.99
CA ALA A 168 -1.75 85.36 -16.72
C ALA A 168 -0.64 86.38 -16.95
N ARG A 169 0.29 86.20 -17.90
CA ARG A 169 1.36 87.16 -18.21
C ARG A 169 0.83 88.41 -18.90
N SER A 170 -0.20 88.29 -19.73
CA SER A 170 -0.92 89.42 -20.34
C SER A 170 -1.76 90.17 -19.30
N ALA A 171 -2.52 89.45 -18.46
CA ALA A 171 -3.32 90.01 -17.38
C ALA A 171 -2.44 90.63 -16.29
N ILE A 172 -1.30 90.02 -15.96
CA ILE A 172 -0.28 90.58 -15.08
C ILE A 172 0.36 91.78 -15.76
N GLY A 173 0.65 91.80 -17.07
CA GLY A 173 1.21 92.99 -17.74
C GLY A 173 0.25 94.19 -17.76
N GLU A 174 -1.04 93.96 -17.97
CA GLU A 174 -2.08 94.98 -17.94
C GLU A 174 -2.42 95.43 -16.51
N GLU A 175 -2.50 94.49 -15.56
CA GLU A 175 -2.64 94.81 -14.13
C GLU A 175 -1.37 95.43 -13.54
N PHE A 176 -0.15 95.08 -13.95
CA PHE A 176 1.10 95.67 -13.43
C PHE A 176 1.25 97.11 -13.92
N SER A 177 0.89 97.41 -15.17
CA SER A 177 0.90 98.79 -15.66
C SER A 177 -0.09 99.68 -14.89
N GLN A 178 -1.29 99.15 -14.59
CA GLN A 178 -2.31 99.87 -13.80
C GLN A 178 -2.03 99.85 -12.28
N LYS A 179 -1.44 98.78 -11.74
CA LYS A 179 -1.05 98.64 -10.32
C LYS A 179 0.27 99.31 -10.01
N GLU A 180 1.25 99.42 -10.90
CA GLU A 180 2.51 100.14 -10.64
C GLU A 180 2.24 101.65 -10.50
N ALA A 181 1.33 102.20 -11.31
CA ALA A 181 0.85 103.58 -11.18
C ALA A 181 0.05 103.82 -9.89
N ARG A 182 -0.69 102.80 -9.41
CA ARG A 182 -1.54 102.87 -8.20
C ARG A 182 -0.80 102.52 -6.90
N LEU A 183 0.17 101.60 -6.94
CA LEU A 183 1.02 101.14 -5.83
C LEU A 183 2.14 102.12 -5.53
N ARG A 184 2.69 102.85 -6.52
CA ARG A 184 3.60 103.98 -6.24
C ARG A 184 2.92 105.07 -5.38
N ALA A 185 1.60 105.20 -5.46
CA ALA A 185 0.81 106.11 -4.61
C ALA A 185 0.32 105.49 -3.29
N GLN A 186 0.38 104.17 -3.11
CA GLN A 186 -0.09 103.48 -1.89
C GLN A 186 1.03 102.91 -1.01
N ILE A 187 2.29 102.89 -1.48
CA ILE A 187 3.47 102.41 -0.74
C ILE A 187 3.93 103.36 0.38
N GLU A 188 3.51 104.63 0.40
CA GLU A 188 3.84 105.57 1.49
C GLU A 188 2.92 105.43 2.72
N SER A 189 1.74 104.82 2.57
CA SER A 189 0.72 104.70 3.64
C SER A 189 0.67 103.30 4.28
N ALA A 190 1.09 102.25 3.58
CA ALA A 190 1.02 100.86 4.05
C ALA A 190 2.30 100.35 4.77
N GLN A 191 3.21 101.25 5.18
CA GLN A 191 4.38 100.93 6.02
C GLN A 191 4.10 101.04 7.54
N ARG A 192 2.84 101.11 7.97
CA ARG A 192 2.48 101.21 9.40
C ARG A 192 1.63 100.08 9.98
N GLU A 193 1.18 99.08 9.22
CA GLU A 193 0.20 98.11 9.75
C GLU A 193 0.45 96.62 9.44
N ALA A 194 1.69 96.19 9.21
CA ALA A 194 1.96 94.75 8.97
C ALA A 194 3.05 94.14 9.87
N ALA A 195 3.10 94.55 11.14
CA ALA A 195 3.88 93.89 12.19
C ALA A 195 3.10 92.75 12.91
N ASP A 196 1.78 92.64 12.74
CA ASP A 196 0.91 91.79 13.58
C ASP A 196 0.38 90.49 12.94
N LEU A 197 0.91 90.08 11.78
CA LEU A 197 0.60 88.76 11.18
C LEU A 197 1.86 87.91 10.93
N LYS A 198 2.90 88.13 11.74
CA LYS A 198 4.07 87.23 11.82
C LYS A 198 4.16 86.51 13.17
N ARG A 199 2.99 86.15 13.71
CA ARG A 199 2.87 85.36 14.96
C ARG A 199 1.63 84.45 14.98
N LYS A 200 1.28 83.82 13.85
CA LYS A 200 0.23 82.78 13.75
C LYS A 200 0.48 81.68 12.71
N LEU A 201 1.74 81.39 12.36
CA LEU A 201 2.09 80.31 11.41
C LEU A 201 3.25 79.41 11.90
N GLU A 202 3.33 79.15 13.21
CA GLU A 202 4.21 78.12 13.79
C GLU A 202 3.50 77.37 14.93
N GLN A 203 2.25 76.97 14.72
CA GLN A 203 1.59 76.03 15.61
C GLN A 203 0.75 75.06 14.79
N GLY A 204 1.35 73.92 14.46
CA GLY A 204 0.66 72.85 13.76
C GLY A 204 1.58 72.01 12.90
N SER A 205 2.38 71.16 13.53
CA SER A 205 2.52 69.77 13.06
C SER A 205 3.38 68.97 14.03
N GLN A 206 2.75 68.53 15.13
CA GLN A 206 3.22 67.33 15.85
C GLN A 206 2.57 66.06 15.29
N GLN A 207 1.59 66.20 14.37
CA GLN A 207 0.80 65.10 13.84
C GLN A 207 1.44 64.48 12.57
N THR A 208 2.19 65.25 11.77
CA THR A 208 2.79 64.77 10.50
C THR A 208 4.11 64.00 10.70
N GLN A 209 4.74 64.06 11.89
CA GLN A 209 5.98 63.31 12.17
C GLN A 209 5.76 61.85 12.61
N GLY A 210 4.59 61.51 13.18
CA GLY A 210 4.27 60.12 13.57
C GLY A 210 3.97 59.24 12.36
N GLU A 211 3.15 59.77 11.44
CA GLU A 211 2.73 59.07 10.22
C GLU A 211 3.90 58.74 9.28
N ALA A 212 4.97 59.54 9.31
CA ALA A 212 6.16 59.31 8.49
C ALA A 212 6.94 58.04 8.88
N LEU A 213 6.94 57.67 10.18
CA LEU A 213 7.63 56.46 10.65
C LEU A 213 6.83 55.20 10.26
N GLU A 214 5.51 55.25 10.39
CA GLU A 214 4.59 54.16 10.00
C GLU A 214 4.68 53.88 8.50
N LEU A 215 4.56 54.92 7.66
CA LEU A 215 4.69 54.80 6.20
C LEU A 215 6.08 54.31 5.78
N GLY A 216 7.13 54.74 6.50
CA GLY A 216 8.50 54.29 6.26
C GLY A 216 8.70 52.80 6.59
N LEU A 217 8.09 52.32 7.68
CA LEU A 217 8.14 50.91 8.08
C LEU A 217 7.38 50.03 7.09
N GLU A 218 6.18 50.44 6.68
CA GLU A 218 5.37 49.75 5.69
C GLU A 218 6.11 49.60 4.35
N ALA A 219 6.64 50.71 3.81
CA ALA A 219 7.38 50.70 2.55
C ALA A 219 8.65 49.81 2.63
N MET A 220 9.35 49.82 3.77
CA MET A 220 10.52 49.00 3.99
C MET A 220 10.19 47.51 4.02
N LEU A 221 9.12 47.12 4.73
CA LEU A 221 8.67 45.73 4.79
C LEU A 221 8.19 45.25 3.41
N HIS A 222 7.42 46.07 2.67
CA HIS A 222 6.96 45.71 1.32
C HIS A 222 8.12 45.52 0.34
N GLY A 223 9.13 46.39 0.41
CA GLY A 223 10.33 46.28 -0.43
C GLY A 223 11.20 45.08 -0.07
N ALA A 224 11.32 44.75 1.21
CA ALA A 224 12.16 43.63 1.68
C ALA A 224 11.49 42.26 1.52
N PHE A 225 10.17 42.17 1.67
CA PHE A 225 9.42 40.91 1.67
C PHE A 225 8.23 40.92 0.70
N PRO A 226 8.46 40.91 -0.63
CA PRO A 226 7.39 41.03 -1.62
C PRO A 226 6.35 39.89 -1.62
N MET A 227 6.70 38.74 -1.03
CA MET A 227 5.82 37.57 -0.93
C MET A 227 4.94 37.59 0.31
N ASP A 228 5.30 38.40 1.31
CA ASP A 228 4.53 38.51 2.55
C ASP A 228 3.37 39.50 2.34
N GLU A 229 2.29 39.31 3.09
CA GLU A 229 1.13 40.19 3.03
C GLU A 229 1.20 41.17 4.20
N ILE A 230 1.44 42.45 3.88
CA ILE A 230 1.55 43.53 4.85
C ILE A 230 0.25 44.32 4.81
N GLN A 231 -0.44 44.39 5.94
CA GLN A 231 -1.75 45.03 6.07
C GLN A 231 -1.67 46.13 7.14
N PRO A 232 -1.96 47.39 6.80
CA PRO A 232 -2.14 48.43 7.81
C PRO A 232 -3.45 48.22 8.56
N VAL A 233 -3.42 48.39 9.88
CA VAL A 233 -4.62 48.30 10.71
C VAL A 233 -5.31 49.67 10.71
N PRO A 234 -6.61 49.77 10.37
CA PRO A 234 -7.31 51.05 10.26
C PRO A 234 -7.32 51.85 11.58
N LYS A 235 -7.03 53.15 11.51
CA LYS A 235 -7.10 54.07 12.64
C LYS A 235 -8.52 54.08 13.22
N GLY A 236 -8.68 53.67 14.48
CA GLY A 236 -9.97 53.62 15.20
C GLY A 236 -10.39 52.23 15.70
N VAL A 237 -9.68 51.18 15.28
CA VAL A 237 -9.74 49.85 15.91
C VAL A 237 -8.54 49.75 16.87
N ASN A 238 -8.75 49.27 18.10
CA ASN A 238 -7.62 48.95 18.98
C ASN A 238 -6.80 47.84 18.32
N GLY A 239 -5.60 48.19 17.87
CA GLY A 239 -4.68 47.27 17.22
C GLY A 239 -3.36 47.96 16.92
N ALA A 240 -2.35 47.15 16.69
CA ALA A 240 -1.03 47.63 16.34
C ALA A 240 -1.00 48.25 14.93
N ASP A 241 0.02 49.03 14.62
CA ASP A 241 0.09 49.81 13.38
C ASP A 241 0.10 48.95 12.09
N LEU A 242 0.86 47.84 12.06
CA LEU A 242 0.98 46.99 10.87
C LEU A 242 0.94 45.49 11.22
N LEU A 243 0.37 44.69 10.32
CA LEU A 243 0.39 43.23 10.38
C LEU A 243 1.14 42.66 9.18
N GLN A 244 2.18 41.88 9.43
CA GLN A 244 2.91 41.14 8.41
C GLN A 244 2.55 39.66 8.49
N ARG A 245 1.76 39.19 7.53
CA ARG A 245 1.47 37.77 7.32
C ARG A 245 2.59 37.16 6.49
N VAL A 246 3.46 36.40 7.16
CA VAL A 246 4.61 35.75 6.54
C VAL A 246 4.14 34.58 5.68
N ARG A 247 4.55 34.57 4.39
CA ARG A 247 4.20 33.51 3.46
C ARG A 247 5.43 32.70 3.02
N SER A 248 5.24 31.40 2.84
CA SER A 248 6.24 30.53 2.21
C SER A 248 6.42 30.89 0.74
N PRO A 249 7.51 30.43 0.08
CA PRO A 249 7.63 30.52 -1.39
C PRO A 249 6.49 29.84 -2.16
N SER A 250 5.76 28.91 -1.53
CA SER A 250 4.55 28.28 -2.08
C SER A 250 3.26 29.06 -1.82
N GLY A 251 3.33 30.22 -1.17
CA GLY A 251 2.20 31.10 -0.87
C GLY A 251 1.41 30.75 0.39
N GLN A 252 1.82 29.71 1.15
CA GLN A 252 1.14 29.31 2.39
C GLN A 252 1.44 30.29 3.52
N LEU A 253 0.44 30.57 4.36
CA LEU A 253 0.62 31.38 5.56
C LEU A 253 1.41 30.58 6.61
N CYS A 254 2.55 31.11 7.04
CA CYS A 254 3.45 30.46 8.01
C CYS A 254 3.38 31.08 9.41
N GLY A 255 2.90 32.32 9.51
CA GLY A 255 2.69 33.03 10.78
C GLY A 255 2.45 34.51 10.55
N THR A 256 2.20 35.25 11.62
CA THR A 256 1.94 36.69 11.60
C THR A 256 2.86 37.40 12.58
N ILE A 257 3.47 38.49 12.11
CA ILE A 257 4.23 39.43 12.93
C ILE A 257 3.39 40.69 13.08
N VAL A 258 3.15 41.11 14.33
CA VAL A 258 2.50 42.37 14.65
C VAL A 258 3.56 43.44 14.90
N TRP A 259 3.40 44.60 14.26
CA TRP A 259 4.36 45.70 14.28
C TRP A 259 3.71 46.97 14.84
N GLU A 260 4.36 47.61 15.80
CA GLU A 260 3.99 48.92 16.33
C GLU A 260 5.14 49.90 16.13
N ALA A 261 4.86 51.11 15.65
CA ALA A 261 5.81 52.19 15.51
C ALA A 261 5.55 53.27 16.59
N LYS A 262 6.60 53.68 17.30
CA LYS A 262 6.51 54.74 18.33
C LYS A 262 7.64 55.75 18.17
N GLN A 263 7.26 56.92 17.67
CA GLN A 263 8.16 58.07 17.54
C GLN A 263 8.01 58.99 18.76
N THR A 264 8.80 58.77 19.81
CA THR A 264 8.81 59.64 20.99
C THR A 264 10.23 59.79 21.55
N LYS A 265 10.43 60.76 22.44
CA LYS A 265 11.75 61.03 23.03
C LYS A 265 12.08 60.16 24.25
N ASN A 266 11.06 59.66 24.95
CA ASN A 266 11.21 58.96 26.23
C ASN A 266 10.49 57.62 26.18
N TRP A 267 11.22 56.54 26.41
CA TRP A 267 10.69 55.18 26.52
C TRP A 267 9.60 55.06 27.59
N GLN A 268 8.53 54.30 27.30
CA GLN A 268 7.52 53.92 28.29
C GLN A 268 7.24 52.41 28.21
N ALA A 269 7.37 51.73 29.34
CA ALA A 269 7.09 50.28 29.43
C ALA A 269 5.62 49.92 29.10
N ALA A 270 4.70 50.90 29.21
CA ALA A 270 3.30 50.71 28.86
C ALA A 270 3.08 50.33 27.38
N TRP A 271 3.99 50.71 26.47
CA TRP A 271 3.88 50.36 25.05
C TRP A 271 4.06 48.85 24.81
N VAL A 272 4.95 48.21 25.58
CA VAL A 272 5.16 46.76 25.51
C VAL A 272 3.90 46.03 25.95
N GLN A 273 3.27 46.47 27.05
CA GLN A 273 2.05 45.85 27.54
C GLN A 273 0.90 46.00 26.54
N LYS A 274 0.71 47.22 25.99
CA LYS A 274 -0.31 47.46 24.96
C LYS A 274 -0.10 46.57 23.73
N LEU A 275 1.12 46.49 23.21
CA LEU A 275 1.42 45.68 22.02
C LEU A 275 1.19 44.17 22.26
N LYS A 276 1.38 43.67 23.49
CA LYS A 276 1.01 42.29 23.82
C LYS A 276 -0.49 42.05 23.79
N ASP A 277 -1.26 43.00 24.30
CA ASP A 277 -2.72 42.91 24.27
C ASP A 277 -3.20 42.92 22.81
N ASP A 278 -2.57 43.74 21.96
CA ASP A 278 -2.80 43.76 20.51
C ASP A 278 -2.36 42.44 19.83
N GLN A 279 -1.21 41.88 20.21
CA GLN A 279 -0.71 40.59 19.72
C GLN A 279 -1.70 39.45 20.00
N GLN A 280 -2.24 39.39 21.22
CA GLN A 280 -3.22 38.39 21.62
C GLN A 280 -4.54 38.55 20.87
N THR A 281 -4.99 39.80 20.70
CA THR A 281 -6.24 40.11 20.00
C THR A 281 -6.20 39.67 18.53
N VAL A 282 -5.06 39.86 17.87
CA VAL A 282 -4.87 39.48 16.46
C VAL A 282 -4.44 38.01 16.30
N GLY A 283 -3.94 37.38 17.37
CA GLY A 283 -3.40 36.02 17.33
C GLY A 283 -2.07 35.93 16.59
N ALA A 284 -1.24 36.97 16.65
CA ALA A 284 0.07 37.01 16.01
C ALA A 284 1.13 36.23 16.82
N GLU A 285 1.95 35.42 16.15
CA GLU A 285 2.99 34.65 16.82
C GLU A 285 4.13 35.51 17.38
N ILE A 286 4.43 36.65 16.75
CA ILE A 286 5.55 37.51 17.13
C ILE A 286 5.11 38.97 17.16
N ALA A 287 5.54 39.71 18.18
CA ALA A 287 5.34 41.15 18.31
C ALA A 287 6.65 41.93 18.22
N VAL A 288 6.64 43.03 17.47
CA VAL A 288 7.80 43.91 17.26
C VAL A 288 7.40 45.38 17.43
N LEU A 289 8.10 46.08 18.32
CA LEU A 289 7.97 47.51 18.57
C LEU A 289 9.17 48.25 17.98
N VAL A 290 8.93 49.10 16.99
CA VAL A 290 9.92 49.96 16.36
C VAL A 290 9.89 51.33 17.04
N THR A 291 10.99 51.74 17.67
CA THR A 291 11.04 53.03 18.36
C THR A 291 12.37 53.75 18.21
N SER A 292 12.34 55.08 18.28
CA SER A 292 13.53 55.93 18.40
C SER A 292 14.04 56.04 19.84
N ALA A 293 13.22 55.76 20.85
CA ALA A 293 13.60 55.80 22.26
C ALA A 293 13.69 54.38 22.84
N MET A 294 14.87 53.76 22.77
CA MET A 294 15.10 52.39 23.25
C MET A 294 15.03 52.26 24.78
N PRO A 295 14.62 51.09 25.32
CA PRO A 295 14.74 50.78 26.75
C PRO A 295 16.20 50.84 27.18
N LYS A 296 16.44 51.32 28.40
CA LYS A 296 17.78 51.39 28.99
C LYS A 296 18.10 50.07 29.69
N ASP A 297 19.30 49.55 29.48
CA ASP A 297 19.80 48.40 30.23
C ASP A 297 20.14 48.77 31.69
N GLN A 298 20.55 47.79 32.49
CA GLN A 298 20.99 47.99 33.87
C GLN A 298 22.24 48.89 34.00
N SER A 299 22.96 49.14 32.90
CA SER A 299 24.12 50.02 32.82
C SER A 299 23.79 51.45 32.36
N GLY A 300 22.52 51.74 32.06
CA GLY A 300 22.03 53.02 31.56
C GLY A 300 22.36 53.30 30.09
N ARG A 301 22.90 52.33 29.35
CA ARG A 301 23.25 52.46 27.92
C ARG A 301 22.17 51.83 27.04
N SER A 302 21.73 52.59 26.04
CA SER A 302 20.78 52.17 25.00
C SER A 302 21.53 51.75 23.72
N GLY A 303 22.53 50.87 23.87
CA GLY A 303 23.52 50.60 22.81
C GLY A 303 23.10 49.55 21.79
N GLU A 304 22.24 48.60 22.18
CA GLU A 304 21.87 47.48 21.31
C GLU A 304 20.86 47.91 20.23
N PRO A 305 21.02 47.43 18.98
CA PRO A 305 20.14 47.78 17.87
C PRO A 305 18.71 47.26 18.05
N PHE A 306 18.55 46.14 18.76
CA PHE A 306 17.27 45.57 19.18
C PHE A 306 17.45 44.74 20.44
N VAL A 307 16.40 44.60 21.23
CA VAL A 307 16.34 43.80 22.46
C VAL A 307 15.02 43.04 22.53
N ARG A 308 14.97 41.99 23.35
CA ARG A 308 13.72 41.28 23.64
C ARG A 308 13.28 41.61 25.06
N GLU A 309 12.16 42.32 25.19
CA GLU A 309 11.61 42.73 26.48
C GLU A 309 10.24 42.10 26.67
N SER A 310 10.12 41.28 27.72
CA SER A 310 8.87 40.60 28.05
C SER A 310 8.22 39.85 26.88
N ASP A 311 9.00 39.22 26.00
CA ASP A 311 8.51 38.51 24.79
C ASP A 311 8.07 39.39 23.60
N VAL A 312 8.31 40.70 23.68
CA VAL A 312 8.20 41.63 22.55
C VAL A 312 9.60 42.01 22.07
N TRP A 313 9.82 42.04 20.77
CA TRP A 313 11.06 42.55 20.21
C TRP A 313 10.99 44.08 20.12
N VAL A 314 11.89 44.79 20.77
CA VAL A 314 12.00 46.25 20.68
C VAL A 314 13.21 46.56 19.81
N THR A 315 13.03 47.32 18.74
CA THR A 315 14.07 47.56 17.75
C THR A 315 14.11 49.03 17.31
N ARG A 316 15.28 49.48 16.91
CA ARG A 316 15.43 50.73 16.18
C ARG A 316 15.04 50.54 14.72
N PHE A 317 14.67 51.63 14.06
CA PHE A 317 14.27 51.58 12.65
C PHE A 317 15.36 50.99 11.72
N ASP A 318 16.63 51.31 11.96
CA ASP A 318 17.75 50.82 11.16
C ASP A 318 18.00 49.30 11.30
N ALA A 319 17.55 48.69 12.39
CA ALA A 319 17.67 47.27 12.66
C ALA A 319 16.37 46.49 12.41
N ALA A 320 15.27 47.17 12.05
CA ALA A 320 13.97 46.53 11.85
C ALA A 320 13.98 45.54 10.67
N ARG A 321 14.62 45.86 9.53
CA ARG A 321 14.74 44.95 8.38
C ARG A 321 15.51 43.64 8.71
N PRO A 322 16.76 43.68 9.20
CA PRO A 322 17.49 42.44 9.50
C PRO A 322 16.81 41.62 10.61
N LEU A 323 16.17 42.27 11.58
CA LEU A 323 15.36 41.58 12.57
C LEU A 323 14.15 40.88 11.93
N ALA A 324 13.42 41.57 11.05
CA ALA A 324 12.29 40.99 10.32
C ALA A 324 12.70 39.72 9.54
N GLU A 325 13.88 39.72 8.90
CA GLU A 325 14.41 38.54 8.19
C GLU A 325 14.61 37.34 9.14
N ALA A 326 15.23 37.57 10.30
CA ALA A 326 15.46 36.51 11.29
C ALA A 326 14.15 35.94 11.87
N LEU A 327 13.20 36.82 12.17
CA LEU A 327 11.87 36.43 12.68
C LEU A 327 11.07 35.67 11.60
N ARG A 328 11.17 36.11 10.34
CA ARG A 328 10.57 35.45 9.19
C ARG A 328 11.09 34.02 9.01
N VAL A 329 12.40 33.81 9.05
CA VAL A 329 13.01 32.47 9.00
C VAL A 329 12.50 31.60 10.14
N THR A 330 12.39 32.16 11.36
CA THR A 330 11.88 31.43 12.52
C THR A 330 10.44 30.94 12.29
N LEU A 331 9.55 31.78 11.76
CA LEU A 331 8.17 31.39 11.45
C LEU A 331 8.10 30.34 10.33
N LEU A 332 8.93 30.45 9.30
CA LEU A 332 9.01 29.44 8.23
C LEU A 332 9.43 28.08 8.76
N GLU A 333 10.45 28.02 9.63
CA GLU A 333 10.90 26.76 10.24
C GLU A 333 9.85 26.18 11.20
N MET A 334 9.19 27.01 12.01
CA MET A 334 8.09 26.55 12.85
C MET A 334 6.94 25.96 12.03
N HIS A 335 6.59 26.58 10.89
CA HIS A 335 5.57 26.05 9.98
C HIS A 335 5.96 24.69 9.39
N LYS A 336 7.21 24.52 8.94
CA LYS A 336 7.73 23.22 8.45
C LYS A 336 7.61 22.13 9.51
N LEU A 337 7.96 22.44 10.76
CA LEU A 337 7.85 21.51 11.88
C LEU A 337 6.38 21.13 12.18
N ARG A 338 5.46 22.10 12.17
CA ARG A 338 4.01 21.83 12.34
C ARG A 338 3.48 20.89 11.25
N GLN A 339 3.82 21.14 9.99
CA GLN A 339 3.42 20.32 8.84
C GLN A 339 3.97 18.88 8.94
N ALA A 340 5.25 18.73 9.32
CA ALA A 340 5.85 17.42 9.50
C ALA A 340 5.15 16.59 10.60
N ASN A 341 4.67 17.24 11.66
CA ASN A 341 3.95 16.58 12.75
C ASN A 341 2.52 16.17 12.36
N LEU A 342 1.80 16.98 11.58
CA LEU A 342 0.46 16.62 11.06
C LEU A 342 0.50 15.37 10.18
N GLY A 343 1.50 15.28 9.28
CA GLY A 343 1.69 14.10 8.44
C GLY A 343 2.03 12.81 9.22
N ARG A 344 2.52 12.92 10.46
CA ARG A 344 2.77 11.76 11.33
C ARG A 344 1.50 11.27 12.01
N SER A 345 0.62 12.17 12.46
CA SER A 345 -0.66 11.80 13.07
C SER A 345 -1.60 11.11 12.08
N GLU A 346 -1.70 11.61 10.84
CA GLU A 346 -2.58 11.01 9.81
C GLU A 346 -2.16 9.57 9.45
N LYS A 347 -0.85 9.30 9.37
CA LYS A 347 -0.33 7.95 9.12
C LYS A 347 -0.62 6.98 10.27
N MET A 348 -0.58 7.46 11.51
CA MET A 348 -0.89 6.66 12.69
C MET A 348 -2.36 6.25 12.71
N GLU A 349 -3.25 7.18 12.34
CA GLU A 349 -4.69 6.94 12.26
C GLU A 349 -5.06 5.96 11.14
N LEU A 350 -4.41 6.07 9.97
CA LEU A 350 -4.55 5.10 8.87
C LEU A 350 -4.12 3.69 9.27
N LEU A 351 -3.01 3.55 9.99
CA LEU A 351 -2.55 2.24 10.50
C LEU A 351 -3.53 1.66 11.52
N TYR A 352 -4.01 2.47 12.46
CA TYR A 352 -5.00 2.05 13.44
C TYR A 352 -6.29 1.58 12.76
N ASN A 353 -6.81 2.36 11.81
CA ASN A 353 -7.99 2.01 11.03
C ASN A 353 -7.80 0.73 10.21
N TYR A 354 -6.62 0.50 9.63
CA TYR A 354 -6.32 -0.73 8.91
C TYR A 354 -6.27 -1.94 9.86
N ILE A 355 -5.60 -1.84 11.01
CA ILE A 355 -5.52 -2.93 12.01
C ILE A 355 -6.92 -3.27 12.55
N CYS A 356 -7.76 -2.26 12.79
CA CYS A 356 -9.14 -2.45 13.23
C CYS A 356 -10.10 -2.79 12.08
N SER A 357 -9.63 -2.89 10.84
CA SER A 357 -10.50 -3.15 9.69
C SER A 357 -10.92 -4.62 9.60
N PRO A 358 -12.11 -4.91 9.05
CA PRO A 358 -12.53 -6.27 8.72
C PRO A 358 -11.56 -6.97 7.76
N GLN A 359 -10.89 -6.21 6.88
CA GLN A 359 -9.95 -6.74 5.90
C GLN A 359 -8.70 -7.33 6.55
N PHE A 360 -8.14 -6.65 7.57
CA PHE A 360 -7.03 -7.17 8.35
C PHE A 360 -7.43 -8.44 9.11
N ALA A 361 -8.59 -8.42 9.78
CA ALA A 361 -9.12 -9.58 10.49
C ALA A 361 -9.30 -10.80 9.56
N GLN A 362 -9.83 -10.59 8.35
CA GLN A 362 -10.02 -11.65 7.36
C GLN A 362 -8.69 -12.21 6.85
N ARG A 363 -7.67 -11.37 6.64
CA ARG A 363 -6.33 -11.84 6.28
C ARG A 363 -5.69 -12.69 7.37
N VAL A 364 -5.78 -12.25 8.63
CA VAL A 364 -5.28 -13.04 9.77
C VAL A 364 -6.03 -14.36 9.89
N LYS A 365 -7.36 -14.33 9.73
CA LYS A 365 -8.19 -15.54 9.77
C LYS A 365 -7.79 -16.55 8.69
N SER A 366 -7.58 -16.12 7.45
CA SER A 366 -7.13 -17.01 6.37
C SER A 366 -5.76 -17.64 6.63
N VAL A 367 -4.85 -16.90 7.27
CA VAL A 367 -3.55 -17.46 7.68
C VAL A 367 -3.74 -18.53 8.76
N VAL A 368 -4.56 -18.27 9.78
CA VAL A 368 -4.85 -19.24 10.85
C VAL A 368 -5.55 -20.48 10.31
N GLU A 369 -6.54 -20.32 9.42
CA GLU A 369 -7.24 -21.43 8.76
C GLU A 369 -6.26 -22.30 7.94
N GLY A 370 -5.30 -21.68 7.25
CA GLY A 370 -4.23 -22.38 6.54
C GLY A 370 -3.33 -23.20 7.48
N PHE A 371 -2.93 -22.62 8.62
CA PHE A 371 -2.18 -23.34 9.65
C PHE A 371 -2.96 -24.53 10.23
N GLU A 372 -4.25 -24.36 10.50
CA GLU A 372 -5.09 -25.45 11.01
C GLU A 372 -5.28 -26.58 9.99
N ALA A 373 -5.38 -26.26 8.70
CA ALA A 373 -5.44 -27.24 7.64
C ALA A 373 -4.13 -28.05 7.54
N MET A 374 -2.97 -27.38 7.49
CA MET A 374 -1.67 -28.05 7.46
C MET A 374 -1.46 -28.94 8.69
N ARG A 375 -1.89 -28.49 9.87
CA ARG A 375 -1.80 -29.29 11.09
C ARG A 375 -2.68 -30.55 11.01
N ARG A 376 -3.89 -30.44 10.44
CA ARG A 376 -4.79 -31.58 10.25
C ARG A 376 -4.21 -32.61 9.28
N ASP A 377 -3.66 -32.14 8.16
CA ASP A 377 -3.03 -33.02 7.16
C ASP A 377 -1.83 -33.75 7.76
N LEU A 378 -0.97 -33.05 8.50
CA LEU A 378 0.17 -33.65 9.19
C LEU A 378 -0.25 -34.73 10.20
N GLU A 379 -1.27 -34.48 11.01
CA GLU A 379 -1.76 -35.49 11.97
C GLU A 379 -2.40 -36.70 11.27
N ALA A 380 -3.09 -36.49 10.14
CA ALA A 380 -3.62 -37.58 9.32
C ALA A 380 -2.49 -38.44 8.72
N GLU A 381 -1.44 -37.80 8.21
CA GLU A 381 -0.23 -38.48 7.70
C GLU A 381 0.46 -39.29 8.80
N LYS A 382 0.69 -38.71 9.98
CA LYS A 382 1.26 -39.41 11.14
C LYS A 382 0.45 -40.65 11.50
N ALA A 383 -0.88 -40.53 11.57
CA ALA A 383 -1.75 -41.65 11.90
C ALA A 383 -1.70 -42.76 10.84
N SER A 384 -1.66 -42.38 9.55
CA SER A 384 -1.51 -43.32 8.44
C SER A 384 -0.16 -44.05 8.49
N MET A 385 0.93 -43.31 8.64
CA MET A 385 2.28 -43.88 8.71
C MET A 385 2.45 -44.80 9.92
N THR A 386 1.89 -44.44 11.07
CA THR A 386 1.92 -45.30 12.26
C THR A 386 1.25 -46.66 12.01
N ARG A 387 0.12 -46.69 11.28
CA ARG A 387 -0.54 -47.95 10.90
C ARG A 387 0.32 -48.77 9.93
N ILE A 388 0.94 -48.10 8.95
CA ILE A 388 1.84 -48.74 7.99
C ILE A 388 3.05 -49.34 8.70
N TRP A 389 3.68 -48.58 9.60
CA TRP A 389 4.80 -49.04 10.42
C TRP A 389 4.43 -50.28 11.23
N LYS A 390 3.32 -50.25 11.98
CA LYS A 390 2.86 -51.43 12.74
C LYS A 390 2.59 -52.65 11.86
N LYS A 391 2.02 -52.45 10.66
CA LYS A 391 1.79 -53.55 9.71
C LYS A 391 3.11 -54.14 9.21
N ARG A 392 4.09 -53.29 8.86
CA ARG A 392 5.43 -53.71 8.40
C ARG A 392 6.20 -54.40 9.52
N GLU A 393 6.17 -53.86 10.73
CA GLU A 393 6.77 -54.45 11.91
C GLU A 393 6.25 -55.86 12.14
N MET A 394 4.92 -56.06 12.13
CA MET A 394 4.33 -57.39 12.28
C MET A 394 4.75 -58.38 11.16
N GLN A 395 4.87 -57.89 9.92
CA GLN A 395 5.36 -58.71 8.80
C GLN A 395 6.82 -59.10 8.99
N LEU A 396 7.67 -58.16 9.38
CA LEU A 396 9.08 -58.40 9.69
C LEU A 396 9.22 -59.40 10.83
N THR A 397 8.52 -59.21 11.95
CA THR A 397 8.55 -60.15 13.08
C THR A 397 8.11 -61.56 12.66
N ARG A 398 7.07 -61.69 11.83
CA ARG A 398 6.62 -63.00 11.32
C ARG A 398 7.67 -63.65 10.42
N MET A 399 8.30 -62.90 9.53
CA MET A 399 9.36 -63.40 8.66
C MET A 399 10.59 -63.82 9.47
N THR A 400 11.04 -62.99 10.42
CA THR A 400 12.14 -63.31 11.33
C THR A 400 11.84 -64.56 12.13
N THR A 401 10.65 -64.68 12.72
CA THR A 401 10.26 -65.87 13.50
C THR A 401 10.20 -67.12 12.63
N GLY A 402 9.66 -67.01 11.41
CA GLY A 402 9.64 -68.11 10.45
C GLY A 402 11.06 -68.56 10.04
N MET A 403 11.96 -67.60 9.82
CA MET A 403 13.35 -67.86 9.46
C MET A 403 14.11 -68.52 10.61
N LEU A 404 13.93 -68.04 11.85
CA LEU A 404 14.48 -68.67 13.06
C LEU A 404 13.92 -70.09 13.27
N GLY A 405 12.63 -70.30 12.98
CA GLY A 405 12.01 -71.63 13.01
C GLY A 405 12.66 -72.59 12.02
N VAL A 406 12.88 -72.16 10.77
CA VAL A 406 13.56 -72.97 9.74
C VAL A 406 15.00 -73.30 10.15
N VAL A 407 15.73 -72.33 10.72
CA VAL A 407 17.08 -72.59 11.26
C VAL A 407 17.05 -73.61 12.40
N GLY A 408 16.07 -73.51 13.32
CA GLY A 408 15.87 -74.46 14.41
C GLY A 408 15.50 -75.87 13.93
N ASP A 409 14.61 -75.98 12.94
CA ASP A 409 14.23 -77.26 12.33
C ASP A 409 15.44 -77.91 11.62
N LEU A 410 16.23 -77.13 10.88
CA LEU A 410 17.46 -77.61 10.25
C LEU A 410 18.49 -78.06 11.31
N GLN A 411 18.65 -77.33 12.42
CA GLN A 411 19.49 -77.70 13.57
C GLN A 411 19.05 -79.01 14.23
N GLY A 412 17.74 -79.28 14.28
CA GLY A 412 17.20 -80.53 14.79
C GLY A 412 17.46 -81.75 13.89
N ILE A 413 17.53 -81.55 12.57
CA ILE A 413 17.61 -82.63 11.57
C ILE A 413 19.06 -83.05 11.25
N GLY A 414 20.07 -82.20 11.45
CA GLY A 414 21.47 -82.54 11.12
C GLY A 414 22.50 -81.93 12.08
N ARG A 415 23.25 -82.77 12.80
CA ARG A 415 24.31 -82.32 13.73
C ARG A 415 25.67 -82.04 13.07
N GLU A 416 25.91 -82.40 11.80
CA GLU A 416 27.28 -82.46 11.25
C GLU A 416 27.59 -81.51 10.07
N GLY A 417 26.80 -80.45 9.82
CA GLY A 417 27.06 -79.51 8.71
C GLY A 417 26.91 -78.02 8.99
N MET A 418 26.85 -77.59 10.26
CA MET A 418 26.06 -76.41 10.66
C MET A 418 26.81 -75.13 11.03
N ALA A 419 28.10 -74.97 10.71
CA ALA A 419 28.80 -73.70 11.00
C ALA A 419 28.41 -72.54 10.05
N GLN A 420 27.77 -72.83 8.90
CA GLN A 420 27.40 -71.82 7.90
C GLN A 420 25.98 -71.26 8.06
N LEU A 421 25.15 -71.81 8.94
CA LEU A 421 23.75 -71.37 9.13
C LEU A 421 23.60 -70.32 10.25
N ASP A 422 24.54 -70.24 11.17
CA ASP A 422 24.57 -69.20 12.21
C ASP A 422 24.78 -67.79 11.62
N SER A 423 25.43 -67.68 10.46
CA SER A 423 25.57 -66.40 9.73
C SER A 423 24.28 -65.93 9.05
N ILE A 424 23.33 -66.83 8.82
CA ILE A 424 22.02 -66.54 8.21
C ILE A 424 21.02 -66.07 9.28
N ALA A 425 21.19 -66.51 10.53
CA ALA A 425 20.40 -66.04 11.68
C ALA A 425 20.81 -64.64 12.18
N ALA A 426 22.00 -64.16 11.82
CA ALA A 426 22.44 -62.81 12.11
C ALA A 426 21.75 -61.81 11.15
N LEU A 427 20.67 -61.19 11.61
CA LEU A 427 20.10 -60.02 10.94
C LEU A 427 21.15 -58.89 10.96
N PRO A 428 21.33 -58.14 9.85
CA PRO A 428 22.19 -56.96 9.87
C PRO A 428 21.60 -55.94 10.85
N ASP A 429 22.40 -55.54 11.83
CA ASP A 429 22.05 -54.50 12.79
C ASP A 429 22.06 -53.14 12.07
N VAL A 430 20.92 -52.76 11.48
CA VAL A 430 20.73 -51.45 10.86
C VAL A 430 20.38 -50.46 11.97
N GLY A 431 21.38 -50.14 12.81
CA GLY A 431 21.14 -49.38 14.03
C GLY A 431 22.32 -48.58 14.60
N GLN A 432 23.42 -48.41 13.88
CA GLN A 432 24.59 -47.66 14.41
C GLN A 432 25.29 -46.70 13.45
N GLU A 433 24.64 -46.15 12.42
CA GLU A 433 25.31 -45.15 11.55
C GLU A 433 24.74 -43.72 11.55
N GLU A 434 23.60 -43.40 12.18
CA GLU A 434 23.12 -42.01 12.18
C GLU A 434 22.53 -41.58 13.53
N ALA A 435 23.42 -41.30 14.49
CA ALA A 435 23.08 -40.51 15.69
C ALA A 435 24.26 -39.63 16.15
N THR A 436 25.13 -39.23 15.23
CA THR A 436 26.17 -38.22 15.49
C THR A 436 26.02 -37.13 14.45
N GLU A 437 25.32 -36.05 14.84
CA GLU A 437 25.36 -34.69 14.28
C GLU A 437 23.95 -34.09 14.30
N PHE A 438 23.41 -33.76 15.48
CA PHE A 438 22.44 -32.66 15.61
C PHE A 438 22.28 -32.21 17.07
N GLU A 439 23.37 -32.08 17.82
CA GLU A 439 23.40 -31.31 19.09
C GLU A 439 24.73 -30.57 19.24
N SER A 440 24.94 -29.51 18.45
CA SER A 440 25.85 -28.43 18.82
C SER A 440 25.61 -27.17 17.98
N ASP A 441 24.44 -26.54 18.09
CA ASP A 441 24.39 -25.08 17.93
C ASP A 441 23.16 -24.46 18.63
N ALA A 442 23.22 -24.41 19.96
CA ALA A 442 22.40 -23.51 20.77
C ALA A 442 23.24 -23.04 21.95
N GLY A 443 24.17 -22.13 21.66
CA GLY A 443 25.08 -21.59 22.66
C GLY A 443 25.86 -20.37 22.17
N LYS A 444 25.15 -19.27 21.87
CA LYS A 444 25.53 -17.89 22.20
C LYS A 444 24.45 -16.88 21.85
#